data_AF-A0A8C1K752-F1
#
_entry.id   AF-A0A8C1K752-F1
#
_cell.length_a   1.000
_cell.length_b   1.000
_cell.length_c   1.000
_cell.angle_alpha   90.00
_cell.angle_beta   90.00
_cell.angle_gamma   90.00
#
_symmetry.space_group_name_H-M   'P 1'
#
loop_
_entity.id
_entity.type
_entity.pdbx_description
1 polymer ?
#
loop_
_entity_poly.entity_id
_entity_poly.type
_entity_poly.pdbx_seq_one_letter_code
_entity_poly.pdbx_strand_id
1 'polypeptide(L)'
;MFIWCFAVKFVTNTTKECKRTLFERLHWLNFDLQEQEIFTSLTAARNLLEQRAVRPLLLVEDSLETLDPNAVVIGLAPDHFNYQTLNKAFRLVLDGAPLIDGLALGPGLFVTGLEYATDTQATVVDLNCSPEEAVVIGDDARGDVSGAQNAGMLGILVKTGRHHS
;
A
#
# COMPACT_ATOMS: atom_id res chain seq x y z
N MET A 1 -29.80 23.58 9.87
CA MET A 1 -28.37 23.74 9.59
C MET A 1 -27.75 22.35 9.64
N PHE A 2 -27.52 21.72 8.49
CA PHE A 2 -26.92 20.38 8.44
C PHE A 2 -25.41 20.54 8.58
N ILE A 3 -24.88 20.09 9.72
CA ILE A 3 -23.43 19.94 9.90
C ILE A 3 -23.09 18.62 9.21
N TRP A 4 -22.55 18.69 8.02
CA TRP A 4 -21.99 17.51 7.36
C TRP A 4 -20.66 17.18 8.04
N CYS A 5 -20.55 16.01 8.64
CA CYS A 5 -19.31 15.50 9.21
C CYS A 5 -18.73 14.50 8.23
N PHE A 6 -17.63 14.86 7.59
CA PHE A 6 -16.88 13.96 6.72
C PHE A 6 -15.58 13.55 7.42
N ALA A 7 -15.21 12.28 7.32
CA ALA A 7 -13.92 11.80 7.79
C ALA A 7 -12.85 12.08 6.72
N VAL A 8 -11.69 12.59 7.12
CA VAL A 8 -10.55 12.82 6.23
C VAL A 8 -9.48 11.78 6.51
N LYS A 9 -8.98 11.13 5.46
CA LYS A 9 -7.83 10.22 5.53
C LYS A 9 -6.71 10.78 4.66
N PHE A 10 -5.51 10.90 5.23
CA PHE A 10 -4.29 11.28 4.51
C PHE A 10 -3.62 10.01 3.99
N VAL A 11 -3.69 9.79 2.67
CA VAL A 11 -3.22 8.55 2.03
C VAL A 11 -1.89 8.74 1.32
N THR A 12 -1.01 7.74 1.38
CA THR A 12 0.22 7.72 0.58
C THR A 12 0.71 6.30 0.29
N ASN A 13 1.21 6.08 -0.93
CA ASN A 13 1.80 4.82 -1.39
C ASN A 13 3.31 4.72 -1.09
N THR A 14 3.74 5.30 0.04
CA THR A 14 5.15 5.21 0.45
C THR A 14 5.44 3.87 1.14
N THR A 15 6.57 3.28 0.78
CA THR A 15 7.13 2.08 1.43
C THR A 15 8.39 2.38 2.24
N LYS A 16 8.81 3.66 2.30
CA LYS A 16 10.07 4.09 2.93
C LYS A 16 9.88 4.91 4.21
N GLU A 17 8.80 5.68 4.29
CA GLU A 17 8.56 6.55 5.45
C GLU A 17 7.58 5.90 6.42
N CYS A 18 7.93 5.87 7.71
CA CYS A 18 7.00 5.40 8.72
C CYS A 18 5.91 6.45 9.00
N LYS A 19 4.78 5.97 9.52
CA LYS A 19 3.59 6.78 9.82
C LYS A 19 3.90 7.98 10.73
N ARG A 20 4.77 7.79 11.72
CA ARG A 20 5.23 8.84 12.63
C ARG A 20 5.97 9.97 11.92
N THR A 21 6.89 9.65 10.99
CA THR A 21 7.62 10.67 10.22
C THR A 21 6.67 11.51 9.35
N LEU A 22 5.67 10.86 8.75
CA LEU A 22 4.63 11.55 7.98
C LEU A 22 3.78 12.47 8.87
N PHE A 23 3.41 11.98 10.05
CA PHE A 23 2.66 12.75 11.04
C PHE A 23 3.43 13.99 11.49
N GLU A 24 4.69 13.83 11.90
CA GLU A 24 5.55 14.95 12.32
C GLU A 24 5.69 16.00 11.20
N ARG A 25 5.83 15.56 9.94
CA ARG A 25 5.91 16.45 8.78
C ARG A 25 4.62 17.23 8.53
N LEU A 26 3.46 16.57 8.55
CA LEU A 26 2.17 17.23 8.34
C LEU A 26 1.84 18.19 9.49
N HIS A 27 2.16 17.79 10.72
CA HIS A 27 1.98 18.65 11.89
C HIS A 27 2.89 19.88 11.84
N TRP A 28 4.14 19.73 11.39
CA TRP A 28 5.07 20.85 11.17
C TRP A 28 4.58 21.83 10.09
N LEU A 29 3.79 21.35 9.12
CA LEU A 29 3.10 22.17 8.12
C LEU A 29 1.75 22.74 8.61
N ASN A 30 1.48 22.70 9.92
CA ASN A 30 0.29 23.22 10.57
C ASN A 30 -1.03 22.53 10.17
N PHE A 31 -0.99 21.27 9.73
CA PHE A 31 -2.20 20.48 9.58
C PHE A 31 -2.71 20.02 10.96
N ASP A 32 -4.01 20.20 11.19
CA ASP A 32 -4.72 19.65 12.34
C ASP A 32 -5.22 18.26 11.98
N LEU A 33 -4.47 17.24 12.40
CA LEU A 33 -4.79 15.84 12.18
C LEU A 33 -4.29 15.00 13.36
N GLN A 34 -4.85 13.81 13.48
CA GLN A 34 -4.42 12.76 14.38
C GLN A 34 -3.62 11.70 13.61
N GLU A 35 -2.71 11.01 14.30
CA GLU A 35 -1.87 9.99 13.65
C GLU A 35 -2.72 8.91 12.99
N GLN A 36 -3.85 8.48 13.58
CA GLN A 36 -4.76 7.49 12.99
C GLN A 36 -5.37 7.90 11.64
N GLU A 37 -5.39 9.19 11.31
CA GLU A 37 -5.93 9.68 10.03
C GLU A 37 -4.94 9.47 8.87
N ILE A 38 -3.69 9.08 9.15
CA ILE A 38 -2.70 8.76 8.12
C ILE A 38 -2.78 7.27 7.75
N PHE A 39 -3.00 7.01 6.47
CA PHE A 39 -3.06 5.68 5.88
C PHE A 39 -1.93 5.51 4.86
N THR A 40 -1.09 4.51 5.10
CA THR A 40 -0.04 4.11 4.17
C THR A 40 -0.35 2.74 3.60
N SER A 41 0.23 2.42 2.45
CA SER A 41 0.14 1.07 1.88
C SER A 41 0.65 -0.02 2.84
N LEU A 42 1.70 0.28 3.62
CA LEU A 42 2.18 -0.61 4.69
C LEU A 42 1.16 -0.82 5.83
N THR A 43 0.39 0.23 6.18
CA THR A 43 -0.67 0.10 7.19
C THR A 43 -1.81 -0.78 6.65
N ALA A 44 -2.18 -0.60 5.39
CA ALA A 44 -3.20 -1.43 4.75
C ALA A 44 -2.75 -2.90 4.61
N ALA A 45 -1.49 -3.14 4.23
CA ALA A 45 -0.89 -4.47 4.20
C ALA A 45 -0.90 -5.12 5.59
N ARG A 46 -0.50 -4.37 6.63
CA ARG A 46 -0.55 -4.85 8.01
C ARG A 46 -1.95 -5.26 8.44
N ASN A 47 -2.96 -4.42 8.19
CA ASN A 47 -4.35 -4.73 8.53
C ASN A 47 -4.82 -6.01 7.83
N LEU A 48 -4.48 -6.19 6.56
CA LEU A 48 -4.83 -7.38 5.79
C LEU A 48 -4.17 -8.65 6.38
N LEU A 49 -2.90 -8.56 6.78
CA LEU A 49 -2.18 -9.66 7.43
C LEU A 49 -2.81 -10.05 8.78
N GLU A 50 -3.16 -9.04 9.60
CA GLU A 50 -3.82 -9.24 10.90
C GLU A 50 -5.20 -9.88 10.73
N GLN A 51 -6.00 -9.39 9.76
CA GLN A 51 -7.32 -9.97 9.44
C GLN A 51 -7.24 -11.42 8.97
N ARG A 52 -6.22 -11.77 8.19
CA ARG A 52 -6.01 -13.14 7.69
C ARG A 52 -5.26 -14.03 8.69
N ALA A 53 -4.78 -13.48 9.80
CA ALA A 53 -3.97 -14.18 10.80
C ALA A 53 -2.75 -14.92 10.21
N VAL A 54 -2.04 -14.26 9.29
CA VAL A 54 -0.86 -14.81 8.59
C VAL A 54 0.45 -14.15 9.04
N ARG A 55 1.56 -14.86 8.84
CA ARG A 55 2.94 -14.48 9.14
C ARG A 55 3.66 -14.13 7.82
N PRO A 56 3.98 -12.86 7.56
CA PRO A 56 4.53 -12.46 6.27
C PRO A 56 6.03 -12.74 6.15
N LEU A 57 6.47 -13.19 4.97
CA LEU A 57 7.79 -12.88 4.46
C LEU A 57 7.73 -11.45 3.92
N LEU A 58 8.43 -10.54 4.58
CA LEU A 58 8.45 -9.12 4.24
C LEU A 58 9.60 -8.83 3.26
N LEU A 59 9.27 -8.40 2.04
CA LEU A 59 10.20 -7.82 1.07
C LEU A 59 9.99 -6.30 1.06
N VAL A 60 10.28 -5.67 2.21
CA VAL A 60 10.21 -4.20 2.41
C VAL A 60 11.49 -3.76 3.14
N GLU A 61 11.93 -2.52 2.88
CA GLU A 61 13.11 -1.91 3.52
C GLU A 61 12.94 -1.87 5.05
N ASP A 62 14.03 -2.09 5.80
CA ASP A 62 14.06 -2.08 7.28
C ASP A 62 13.02 -3.00 7.97
N SER A 63 12.65 -4.12 7.33
CA SER A 63 11.76 -5.11 7.94
C SER A 63 12.48 -6.08 8.87
N LEU A 64 11.75 -6.52 9.90
CA LEU A 64 12.19 -7.60 10.77
C LEU A 64 11.86 -8.96 10.15
N GLU A 65 12.79 -9.90 10.26
CA GLU A 65 12.55 -11.27 9.82
C GLU A 65 11.41 -11.92 10.62
N THR A 66 10.50 -12.56 9.90
CA THR A 66 9.40 -13.33 10.50
C THR A 66 9.75 -14.82 10.47
N LEU A 67 9.62 -15.48 11.62
CA LEU A 67 9.83 -16.92 11.74
C LEU A 67 8.66 -17.68 11.10
N ASP A 68 8.99 -18.71 10.32
CA ASP A 68 8.02 -19.59 9.65
C ASP A 68 6.93 -18.82 8.87
N PRO A 69 7.30 -18.04 7.84
CA PRO A 69 6.36 -17.22 7.10
C PRO A 69 5.41 -18.07 6.26
N ASN A 70 4.14 -17.66 6.17
CA ASN A 70 3.09 -18.28 5.37
C ASN A 70 2.27 -17.26 4.55
N ALA A 71 2.82 -16.06 4.33
CA ALA A 71 2.34 -15.03 3.40
C ALA A 71 3.55 -14.33 2.78
N VAL A 72 3.37 -13.61 1.68
CA VAL A 72 4.43 -12.81 1.04
C VAL A 72 3.91 -11.39 0.86
N VAL A 73 4.66 -10.40 1.37
CA VAL A 73 4.39 -8.98 1.13
C VAL A 73 5.55 -8.39 0.35
N ILE A 74 5.25 -7.74 -0.78
CA ILE A 74 6.25 -7.09 -1.62
C ILE A 74 6.03 -5.59 -1.61
N GLY A 75 7.01 -4.85 -1.12
CA GLY A 75 7.12 -3.41 -1.30
C GLY A 75 8.43 -3.07 -2.00
N LEU A 76 8.89 -1.82 -1.91
CA LEU A 76 10.17 -1.43 -2.49
C LEU A 76 11.32 -1.89 -1.58
N ALA A 77 12.01 -2.96 -1.97
CA ALA A 77 13.15 -3.51 -1.23
C ALA A 77 14.28 -4.00 -2.15
N PRO A 78 15.09 -3.08 -2.71
CA PRO A 78 16.18 -3.43 -3.64
C PRO A 78 17.12 -4.52 -3.10
N ASP A 79 17.48 -4.47 -1.83
CA ASP A 79 18.40 -5.43 -1.21
C ASP A 79 17.80 -6.84 -1.07
N HIS A 80 16.46 -6.92 -1.00
CA HIS A 80 15.72 -8.19 -0.98
C HIS A 80 15.41 -8.73 -2.38
N PHE A 81 15.66 -7.97 -3.44
CA PHE A 81 15.41 -8.41 -4.82
C PHE A 81 16.57 -9.20 -5.41
N ASN A 82 16.94 -10.26 -4.69
CA ASN A 82 17.92 -11.25 -5.10
C ASN A 82 17.26 -12.62 -5.31
N TYR A 83 17.95 -13.49 -6.06
CA TYR A 83 17.43 -14.81 -6.43
C TYR A 83 17.00 -15.64 -5.21
N GLN A 84 17.78 -15.63 -4.12
CA GLN A 84 17.50 -16.46 -2.94
C GLN A 84 16.18 -16.05 -2.27
N THR A 85 15.98 -14.75 -2.06
CA THR A 85 14.78 -14.21 -1.41
C THR A 85 13.55 -14.37 -2.30
N LEU A 86 13.67 -14.07 -3.59
CA LEU A 86 12.58 -14.24 -4.56
C LEU A 86 12.20 -15.72 -4.71
N ASN A 87 13.17 -16.65 -4.72
CA ASN A 87 12.87 -18.08 -4.78
C ASN A 87 12.23 -18.61 -3.49
N LYS A 88 12.55 -18.02 -2.33
CA LYS A 88 11.83 -18.29 -1.07
C LYS A 88 10.37 -17.83 -1.16
N ALA A 89 10.14 -16.60 -1.62
CA ALA A 89 8.80 -16.07 -1.85
C ALA A 89 8.00 -16.93 -2.83
N PHE A 90 8.61 -17.30 -3.96
CA PHE A 90 8.03 -18.18 -4.97
C PHE A 90 7.53 -19.50 -4.38
N ARG A 91 8.37 -20.19 -3.60
CA ARG A 91 8.00 -21.46 -2.95
C ARG A 91 6.83 -21.30 -1.99
N LEU A 92 6.82 -20.24 -1.17
CA LEU A 92 5.70 -19.97 -0.28
C LEU A 92 4.40 -19.79 -1.06
N VAL A 93 4.43 -19.03 -2.15
CA VAL A 93 3.23 -18.79 -2.97
C VAL A 93 2.76 -20.09 -3.65
N LEU A 94 3.68 -20.93 -4.15
CA LEU A 94 3.32 -22.26 -4.66
C LEU A 94 2.69 -23.17 -3.59
N ASP A 95 3.12 -23.04 -2.34
CA ASP A 95 2.55 -23.75 -1.19
C ASP A 95 1.21 -23.13 -0.71
N GLY A 96 0.68 -22.13 -1.43
CA GLY A 96 -0.62 -21.50 -1.18
C GLY A 96 -0.55 -20.25 -0.30
N ALA A 97 0.63 -19.71 -0.02
CA ALA A 97 0.75 -18.45 0.71
C ALA A 97 0.19 -17.28 -0.12
N PRO A 98 -0.59 -16.37 0.49
CA PRO A 98 -1.10 -15.20 -0.22
C PRO A 98 0.05 -14.26 -0.59
N LEU A 99 0.05 -13.83 -1.85
CA LEU A 99 0.88 -12.74 -2.35
C LEU A 99 0.16 -11.41 -2.16
N ILE A 100 0.79 -10.44 -1.50
CA ILE A 100 0.22 -9.14 -1.18
C ILE A 100 1.13 -8.05 -1.77
N ASP A 101 0.53 -7.18 -2.58
CA ASP A 101 1.21 -5.99 -3.10
C ASP A 101 1.13 -4.87 -2.06
N GLY A 102 2.29 -4.46 -1.57
CA GLY A 102 2.45 -3.35 -0.64
C GLY A 102 2.37 -1.97 -1.30
N LEU A 103 1.94 -1.87 -2.58
CA LEU A 103 1.71 -0.66 -3.35
C LEU A 103 2.82 0.38 -3.19
N ALA A 104 3.85 0.26 -4.02
CA ALA A 104 4.82 1.32 -4.26
C ALA A 104 5.11 1.47 -5.76
N LEU A 105 5.52 2.68 -6.17
CA LEU A 105 6.15 2.87 -7.47
C LEU A 105 7.54 2.19 -7.42
N GLY A 106 7.75 1.11 -8.17
CA GLY A 106 9.05 0.42 -8.25
C GLY A 106 9.02 -1.12 -8.24
N PRO A 107 8.36 -1.80 -7.27
CA PRO A 107 8.40 -3.26 -7.17
C PRO A 107 7.59 -4.01 -8.24
N GLY A 108 6.82 -3.33 -9.10
CA GLY A 108 5.90 -3.96 -10.04
C GLY A 108 6.50 -5.09 -10.88
N LEU A 109 7.76 -4.96 -11.32
CA LEU A 109 8.45 -6.04 -12.03
C LEU A 109 8.55 -7.34 -11.21
N PHE A 110 8.83 -7.24 -9.92
CA PHE A 110 9.00 -8.39 -9.02
C PHE A 110 7.67 -9.01 -8.62
N VAL A 111 6.65 -8.17 -8.41
CA VAL A 111 5.27 -8.64 -8.21
C VAL A 111 4.80 -9.41 -9.44
N THR A 112 4.86 -8.80 -10.63
CA THR A 112 4.47 -9.43 -11.89
C THR A 112 5.28 -10.69 -12.19
N GLY A 113 6.58 -10.70 -11.88
CA GLY A 113 7.41 -11.89 -12.05
C GLY A 113 6.95 -13.07 -11.19
N LEU A 114 6.55 -12.82 -9.94
CA LEU A 114 6.03 -13.86 -9.04
C LEU A 114 4.61 -14.29 -9.43
N GLU A 115 3.74 -13.35 -9.78
CA GLU A 115 2.41 -13.64 -10.33
C GLU A 115 2.51 -14.57 -11.53
N TYR A 116 3.36 -14.21 -12.51
CA TYR A 116 3.59 -15.02 -13.70
C TYR A 116 4.15 -16.41 -13.38
N ALA A 117 5.15 -16.48 -12.49
CA ALA A 117 5.79 -17.76 -12.16
C ALA A 117 4.87 -18.72 -11.39
N THR A 118 3.86 -18.20 -10.70
CA THR A 118 2.98 -18.98 -9.82
C THR A 118 1.56 -19.12 -10.35
N ASP A 119 1.23 -18.46 -11.47
CA ASP A 119 -0.14 -18.34 -11.99
C ASP A 119 -1.13 -17.81 -10.93
N THR A 120 -0.66 -16.85 -10.13
CA THR A 120 -1.46 -16.19 -9.09
C THR A 120 -1.55 -14.69 -9.35
N GLN A 121 -2.45 -14.01 -8.64
CA GLN A 121 -2.57 -12.55 -8.65
C GLN A 121 -2.33 -12.03 -7.24
N ALA A 122 -1.52 -10.99 -7.12
CA ALA A 122 -1.26 -10.32 -5.87
C ALA A 122 -2.55 -9.63 -5.37
N THR A 123 -2.82 -9.75 -4.08
CA THR A 123 -3.87 -8.97 -3.45
C THR A 123 -3.37 -7.54 -3.28
N VAL A 124 -4.03 -6.60 -3.95
CA VAL A 124 -3.83 -5.17 -3.74
C VAL A 124 -4.53 -4.75 -2.44
N VAL A 125 -3.83 -3.96 -1.61
CA VAL A 125 -4.36 -3.50 -0.33
C VAL A 125 -5.36 -2.36 -0.50
N ASP A 126 -6.43 -2.35 0.30
CA ASP A 126 -7.51 -1.38 0.23
C ASP A 126 -7.58 -0.46 1.48
N LEU A 127 -8.19 0.71 1.33
CA LEU A 127 -8.36 1.76 2.34
C LEU A 127 -9.51 1.50 3.32
N ASN A 128 -10.23 0.38 3.15
CA ASN A 128 -11.32 -0.08 4.00
C ASN A 128 -12.40 1.01 4.18
N CYS A 129 -12.97 1.45 3.06
CA CYS A 129 -14.09 2.40 2.99
C CYS A 129 -15.07 1.99 1.89
N SER A 130 -16.35 2.34 2.03
CA SER A 130 -17.32 2.16 0.95
C SER A 130 -16.93 3.07 -0.21
N PRO A 131 -16.60 2.53 -1.41
CA PRO A 131 -16.13 3.37 -2.51
C PRO A 131 -17.12 4.45 -2.91
N GLU A 132 -18.42 4.16 -2.82
CA GLU A 132 -19.51 5.06 -3.20
C GLU A 132 -19.65 6.28 -2.28
N GLU A 133 -19.08 6.19 -1.07
CA GLU A 133 -19.10 7.25 -0.06
C GLU A 133 -17.74 7.95 0.09
N ALA A 134 -16.79 7.64 -0.80
CA ALA A 134 -15.42 8.13 -0.75
C ALA A 134 -15.05 8.99 -1.96
N VAL A 135 -14.20 10.00 -1.69
CA VAL A 135 -13.59 10.85 -2.72
C VAL A 135 -12.07 10.87 -2.49
N VAL A 136 -11.30 10.61 -3.55
CA VAL A 136 -9.85 10.72 -3.55
C VAL A 136 -9.45 12.02 -4.23
N ILE A 137 -8.59 12.80 -3.58
CA ILE A 137 -8.04 14.04 -4.10
C ILE A 137 -6.52 13.85 -4.26
N GLY A 138 -6.00 14.02 -5.47
CA GLY A 138 -4.59 13.76 -5.76
C GLY A 138 -4.09 14.51 -6.99
N ASP A 139 -2.77 14.54 -7.16
CA ASP A 139 -2.08 15.21 -8.26
C ASP A 139 -1.61 14.24 -9.36
N ASP A 140 -1.66 12.93 -9.12
CA ASP A 140 -1.38 11.89 -10.11
C ASP A 140 -2.67 11.38 -10.77
N ALA A 141 -2.83 11.66 -12.07
CA ALA A 141 -3.99 11.21 -12.84
C ALA A 141 -4.12 9.69 -12.89
N ARG A 142 -3.01 8.95 -12.89
CA ARG A 142 -3.01 7.48 -12.96
C ARG A 142 -3.07 6.87 -11.56
N GLY A 143 -2.17 7.30 -10.68
CA GLY A 143 -2.03 6.74 -9.33
C GLY A 143 -3.23 7.03 -8.44
N ASP A 144 -3.66 8.30 -8.41
CA ASP A 144 -4.70 8.74 -7.47
C ASP A 144 -6.08 8.67 -8.11
N VAL A 145 -6.26 9.35 -9.24
CA VAL A 145 -7.59 9.54 -9.84
C VAL A 145 -8.10 8.29 -10.54
N SER A 146 -7.30 7.72 -11.46
CA SER A 146 -7.71 6.48 -12.15
C SER A 146 -7.75 5.30 -11.17
N GLY A 147 -6.80 5.22 -10.23
CA GLY A 147 -6.80 4.23 -9.16
C GLY A 147 -8.09 4.27 -8.33
N ALA A 148 -8.51 5.46 -7.88
CA ALA A 148 -9.75 5.66 -7.15
C ALA A 148 -11.00 5.27 -7.97
N GLN A 149 -11.08 5.70 -9.23
CA GLN A 149 -12.20 5.39 -10.12
C GLN A 149 -12.33 3.89 -10.39
N ASN A 150 -11.21 3.19 -10.60
CA ASN A 150 -11.20 1.74 -10.76
C ASN A 150 -11.64 1.01 -9.48
N ALA A 151 -11.42 1.61 -8.31
CA ALA A 151 -11.91 1.10 -7.03
C ALA A 151 -13.38 1.49 -6.74
N GLY A 152 -14.06 2.23 -7.62
CA GLY A 152 -15.45 2.66 -7.46
C GLY A 152 -15.63 4.01 -6.74
N MET A 153 -14.55 4.74 -6.47
CA MET A 153 -14.56 6.03 -5.79
C MET A 153 -14.62 7.20 -6.77
N LEU A 154 -15.04 8.38 -6.27
CA LEU A 154 -14.86 9.63 -7.02
C LEU A 154 -13.40 10.09 -6.94
N GLY A 155 -12.83 10.53 -8.07
CA GLY A 155 -11.47 11.07 -8.13
C GLY A 155 -11.46 12.55 -8.52
N ILE A 156 -10.70 13.37 -7.80
CA ILE A 156 -10.49 14.80 -8.06
C ILE A 156 -9.00 15.03 -8.35
N LEU A 157 -8.70 15.45 -9.58
CA LEU A 157 -7.35 15.85 -9.98
C LEU A 157 -7.07 17.30 -9.61
N VAL A 158 -6.08 17.55 -8.77
CA VAL A 158 -5.61 18.91 -8.50
C VAL A 158 -4.53 19.33 -9.51
N LYS A 159 -4.48 20.63 -9.83
CA LYS A 159 -3.50 21.20 -10.77
C LYS A 159 -2.20 21.67 -10.09
N THR A 160 -1.91 21.10 -8.93
CA THR A 160 -0.67 21.31 -8.18
C THR A 160 0.19 20.06 -8.29
N GLY A 161 1.47 20.11 -7.92
CA GLY A 161 2.32 18.89 -7.89
C GLY A 161 2.64 18.32 -9.27
N ARG A 162 2.56 16.99 -9.41
CA ARG A 162 3.03 16.19 -10.58
C ARG A 162 2.16 16.32 -11.83
N HIS A 163 1.03 17.03 -11.76
CA HIS A 163 0.03 17.22 -12.83
C HIS A 163 0.60 17.61 -14.23
N HIS A 164 1.82 18.12 -14.30
CA HIS A 164 2.47 18.59 -15.53
C HIS A 164 3.61 17.69 -16.07
N SER A 165 3.71 16.44 -15.62
CA SER A 165 4.75 15.49 -16.10
C SER A 165 4.20 14.48 -17.09
#